data_AF-A0A196QL67-F1
#
_entry.id   AF-A0A196QL67-F1
#
_cell.length_a   1.000
_cell.length_b   1.000
_cell.length_c   1.000
_cell.angle_alpha   90.00
_cell.angle_beta   90.00
_cell.angle_gamma   90.00
#
_symmetry.space_group_name_H-M   'P 1'
#
loop_
_entity.id
_entity.type
_entity.pdbx_description
1 polymer ?
#
loop_
_entity_poly.entity_id
_entity_poly.type
_entity_poly.pdbx_seq_one_letter_code
_entity_poly.pdbx_strand_id
1 'polypeptide(L)'
;MLTRQEKDDLMTVINILFDDNQLRGLKPNLNERTAEVVEQAMEELIKCNNRMKELVTGLTMGISVFTRGWLKQSLDKIAQALRDKQLQFDGVACRHQVAANFGTEIYRSTF
;
A
#
# COMPACT_ATOMS: atom_id res chain seq x y z
N MET A 1 -7.73 7.29 -13.76
CA MET A 1 -6.34 7.80 -13.80
C MET A 1 -6.06 8.46 -12.46
N LEU A 2 -4.93 8.15 -11.83
CA LEU A 2 -4.57 8.72 -10.53
C LEU A 2 -4.20 10.20 -10.68
N THR A 3 -4.74 11.02 -9.78
CA THR A 3 -4.35 12.42 -9.56
C THR A 3 -2.92 12.51 -9.02
N ARG A 4 -2.32 13.70 -9.06
CA ARG A 4 -0.96 13.91 -8.51
C ARG A 4 -0.91 13.55 -7.02
N GLN A 5 -1.92 13.95 -6.26
CA GLN A 5 -2.01 13.66 -4.83
C GLN A 5 -2.13 12.16 -4.58
N GLU A 6 -2.99 11.45 -5.33
CA GLU A 6 -3.09 9.98 -5.21
C GLU A 6 -1.78 9.27 -5.54
N LYS A 7 -1.00 9.77 -6.52
CA LYS A 7 0.33 9.21 -6.81
C LYS A 7 1.31 9.44 -5.67
N ASP A 8 1.27 10.59 -5.01
CA ASP A 8 2.11 10.90 -3.86
C ASP A 8 1.75 10.04 -2.64
N ASP A 9 0.45 9.85 -2.39
CA ASP A 9 -0.03 9.02 -1.29
C ASP A 9 0.22 7.52 -1.57
N LEU A 10 -0.01 7.05 -2.80
CA LEU A 10 0.34 5.69 -3.19
C LEU A 10 1.84 5.42 -3.08
N MET A 11 2.68 6.38 -3.49
CA MET A 11 4.13 6.26 -3.32
C MET A 11 4.54 6.25 -1.85
N THR A 12 3.84 6.99 -0.99
CA THR A 12 4.06 6.94 0.45
C THR A 12 3.78 5.53 0.99
N VAL A 13 2.65 4.92 0.61
CA VAL A 13 2.32 3.53 0.97
C VAL A 13 3.40 2.57 0.47
N ILE A 14 3.77 2.65 -0.82
CA ILE A 14 4.80 1.78 -1.41
C ILE A 14 6.11 1.89 -0.65
N ASN A 15 6.59 3.10 -0.37
CA ASN A 15 7.85 3.29 0.36
C ASN A 15 7.83 2.65 1.75
N ILE A 16 6.73 2.81 2.48
CA ILE A 16 6.61 2.29 3.85
C ILE A 16 6.49 0.77 3.84
N LEU A 17 5.86 0.17 2.84
CA LEU A 17 5.69 -1.28 2.78
C LEU A 17 6.93 -1.99 2.26
N PHE A 18 7.52 -1.49 1.18
CA PHE A 18 8.54 -2.20 0.40
C PHE A 18 9.97 -1.77 0.70
N ASP A 19 10.19 -0.56 1.21
CA ASP A 19 11.53 0.03 1.43
C ASP A 19 12.49 -0.14 0.23
N ASP A 20 11.93 -0.12 -0.99
CA ASP A 20 12.68 -0.35 -2.22
C ASP A 20 12.95 0.97 -2.93
N ASN A 21 14.23 1.34 -2.98
CA ASN A 21 14.70 2.56 -3.63
C ASN A 21 14.42 2.59 -5.14
N GLN A 22 14.28 1.42 -5.80
CA GLN A 22 14.00 1.35 -7.23
C GLN A 22 12.58 1.79 -7.56
N LEU A 23 11.62 1.55 -6.66
CA LEU A 23 10.22 1.91 -6.87
C LEU A 23 9.98 3.42 -6.81
N ARG A 24 10.82 4.17 -6.07
CA ARG A 24 10.69 5.64 -5.92
C ARG A 24 10.71 6.40 -7.24
N GLY A 25 11.52 5.95 -8.20
CA GLY A 25 11.61 6.57 -9.53
C GLY A 25 10.35 6.42 -10.36
N LEU A 26 9.48 5.47 -10.02
CA LEU A 26 8.28 5.14 -10.79
C LEU A 26 7.06 6.00 -10.46
N LYS A 27 7.17 6.93 -9.49
CA LYS A 27 6.06 7.81 -9.07
C LYS A 27 5.28 8.43 -10.24
N PRO A 28 5.93 8.97 -11.28
CA PRO A 28 5.21 9.57 -12.41
C PRO A 28 4.34 8.58 -13.18
N ASN A 29 4.73 7.30 -13.20
CA ASN A 29 4.12 6.22 -13.98
C ASN A 29 3.08 5.43 -13.20
N LEU A 30 2.94 5.68 -11.90
CA LEU A 30 1.89 5.04 -11.08
C LEU A 30 0.51 5.28 -11.69
N ASN A 31 -0.27 4.22 -11.76
CA ASN A 31 -1.57 4.22 -12.40
C ASN A 31 -2.57 3.33 -11.61
N GLU A 32 -3.78 3.17 -12.12
CA GLU A 32 -4.83 2.37 -11.45
C GLU A 32 -4.40 0.92 -11.25
N ARG A 33 -3.73 0.32 -12.24
CA ARG A 33 -3.21 -1.05 -12.13
C ARG A 33 -2.19 -1.15 -11.00
N THR A 34 -1.32 -0.15 -10.84
CA THR A 34 -0.40 -0.11 -9.71
C THR A 34 -1.13 -0.02 -8.38
N ALA A 35 -2.18 0.80 -8.28
CA ALA A 35 -2.99 0.88 -7.07
C ALA A 35 -3.62 -0.48 -6.71
N GLU A 36 -4.11 -1.22 -7.71
CA GLU A 36 -4.67 -2.57 -7.50
C GLU A 36 -3.62 -3.59 -7.03
N VAL A 37 -2.40 -3.55 -7.57
CA VAL A 37 -1.32 -4.43 -7.12
C VAL A 37 -0.91 -4.11 -5.68
N VAL A 38 -0.83 -2.82 -5.33
CA VAL A 38 -0.52 -2.39 -3.95
C VAL A 38 -1.67 -2.76 -3.00
N GLU A 39 -2.92 -2.69 -3.46
CA GLU A 39 -4.09 -3.13 -2.71
C GLU A 39 -3.98 -4.63 -2.35
N GLN A 40 -3.68 -5.49 -3.32
CA GLN A 40 -3.47 -6.92 -3.08
C GLN A 40 -2.30 -7.18 -2.13
N ALA A 41 -1.20 -6.43 -2.28
CA ALA A 41 -0.06 -6.52 -1.37
C ALA A 41 -0.44 -6.14 0.08
N MET A 42 -1.28 -5.12 0.25
CA MET A 42 -1.81 -4.73 1.55
C MET A 42 -2.75 -5.79 2.13
N GLU A 43 -3.59 -6.42 1.32
CA GLU A 43 -4.44 -7.52 1.76
C GLU A 43 -3.64 -8.70 2.32
N GLU A 44 -2.56 -9.10 1.63
CA GLU A 44 -1.65 -10.14 2.13
C GLU A 44 -0.95 -9.72 3.43
N LEU A 45 -0.57 -8.44 3.52
CA LEU A 45 0.04 -7.90 4.73
C LEU A 45 -0.93 -7.89 5.92
N ILE A 46 -2.20 -7.53 5.68
CA ILE A 46 -3.28 -7.51 6.67
C ILE A 46 -3.57 -8.93 7.18
N LYS A 47 -3.49 -9.95 6.32
CA LYS A 47 -3.64 -11.37 6.73
C LYS A 47 -2.52 -11.83 7.66
N CYS A 48 -1.30 -11.32 7.46
CA CYS A 48 -0.12 -11.71 8.24
C CYS A 48 0.09 -10.86 9.51
N ASN A 49 -0.46 -9.64 9.58
CA ASN A 49 -0.24 -8.70 10.67
C ASN A 49 -1.56 -8.14 11.25
N ASN A 50 -1.95 -8.61 12.44
CA ASN A 50 -3.17 -8.18 13.12
C ASN A 50 -3.21 -6.67 13.44
N ARG A 51 -2.07 -6.05 13.78
CA ARG A 51 -2.03 -4.60 14.02
C ARG A 51 -2.30 -3.82 12.73
N MET A 52 -1.78 -4.30 11.60
CA MET A 52 -2.08 -3.72 10.30
C MET A 52 -3.56 -3.88 9.94
N LYS A 53 -4.14 -5.04 10.24
CA LYS A 53 -5.58 -5.29 10.07
C LYS A 53 -6.42 -4.29 10.87
N GLU A 54 -6.14 -4.11 12.15
CA GLU A 54 -6.84 -3.15 13.01
C GLU A 54 -6.70 -1.72 12.50
N LEU A 55 -5.49 -1.31 12.09
CA LEU A 55 -5.26 0.01 11.50
C LEU A 55 -6.13 0.21 10.26
N VAL A 56 -6.02 -0.68 9.28
CA VAL A 56 -6.68 -0.49 7.99
C VAL A 56 -8.19 -0.53 8.15
N THR A 57 -8.73 -1.49 8.91
CA THR A 57 -10.19 -1.57 9.16
C THR A 57 -10.73 -0.35 9.90
N GLY A 58 -9.96 0.27 10.80
CA GLY A 58 -10.34 1.53 11.45
C GLY A 58 -10.35 2.73 10.49
N LEU A 59 -9.51 2.73 9.46
CA LEU A 59 -9.38 3.82 8.50
C LEU A 59 -10.36 3.72 7.33
N THR A 60 -10.78 2.51 6.97
CA THR A 60 -11.71 2.30 5.85
C THR A 60 -13.17 2.66 6.18
N MET A 61 -13.46 3.16 7.39
CA MET A 61 -14.80 3.63 7.82
C MET A 61 -15.94 2.65 7.51
N GLY A 62 -15.68 1.34 7.61
CA GLY A 62 -16.67 0.29 7.33
C GLY A 62 -16.71 -0.20 5.88
N ILE A 63 -15.90 0.37 4.97
CA ILE A 63 -15.59 -0.26 3.68
C ILE A 63 -14.80 -1.53 3.96
N SER A 64 -15.27 -2.64 3.39
CA SER A 64 -14.58 -3.92 3.49
C SER A 64 -13.23 -3.83 2.78
N VAL A 65 -12.15 -4.14 3.48
CA VAL A 65 -10.79 -4.26 2.92
C VAL A 65 -10.64 -5.43 1.93
N PHE A 66 -11.74 -6.10 1.59
CA PHE A 66 -11.79 -7.19 0.62
C PHE A 66 -12.60 -6.81 -0.63
N THR A 67 -13.14 -5.58 -0.72
CA THR A 67 -13.79 -5.08 -1.93
C THR A 67 -12.78 -4.35 -2.79
N ARG A 68 -12.63 -4.73 -4.06
CA ARG A 68 -11.68 -4.11 -5.00
C ARG A 68 -11.83 -2.58 -5.04
N GLY A 69 -10.71 -1.88 -5.01
CA GLY A 69 -10.62 -0.41 -5.04
C GLY A 69 -10.76 0.26 -3.68
N TRP A 70 -10.82 -0.51 -2.58
CA TRP A 70 -10.91 0.03 -1.22
C TRP A 70 -9.69 0.88 -0.87
N LEU A 71 -8.49 0.53 -1.36
CA LEU A 71 -7.27 1.25 -1.06
C LEU A 71 -7.37 2.66 -1.61
N LYS A 72 -7.81 2.80 -2.86
CA LYS A 72 -7.95 4.11 -3.51
C LYS A 72 -8.95 5.01 -2.77
N GLN A 73 -10.06 4.44 -2.31
CA GLN A 73 -11.11 5.18 -1.60
C GLN A 73 -10.66 5.72 -0.23
N SER A 74 -9.62 5.11 0.36
CA SER A 74 -9.10 5.46 1.69
C SER A 74 -7.62 5.87 1.65
N LEU A 75 -7.10 6.17 0.45
CA LEU A 75 -5.65 6.25 0.20
C LEU A 75 -4.99 7.37 0.99
N ASP A 76 -5.65 8.53 1.05
CA ASP A 76 -5.21 9.70 1.80
C ASP A 76 -5.05 9.38 3.30
N LYS A 77 -6.07 8.76 3.90
CA LYS A 77 -6.11 8.37 5.32
C LYS A 77 -5.10 7.29 5.64
N ILE A 78 -4.95 6.30 4.76
CA ILE A 78 -3.98 5.23 4.91
C ILE A 78 -2.57 5.80 4.81
N ALA A 79 -2.28 6.61 3.79
CA ALA A 79 -0.98 7.24 3.64
C ALA A 79 -0.65 8.15 4.83
N GLN A 80 -1.60 8.95 5.30
CA GLN A 80 -1.45 9.78 6.49
C GLN A 80 -1.20 8.93 7.75
N ALA A 81 -2.01 7.90 7.99
CA ALA A 81 -1.85 7.03 9.15
C ALA A 81 -0.55 6.21 9.12
N LEU A 82 -0.02 5.87 7.94
CA LEU A 82 1.29 5.23 7.81
C LEU A 82 2.42 6.23 8.05
N ARG A 83 2.27 7.50 7.61
CA ARG A 83 3.22 8.60 7.89
C ARG A 83 3.27 8.94 9.38
N ASP A 84 2.14 9.32 9.96
CA ASP A 84 1.98 9.71 11.37
C ASP A 84 2.24 8.54 12.30
N LYS A 85 1.82 7.38 11.82
CA LYS A 85 2.12 6.05 12.31
C LYS A 85 3.58 5.83 12.65
N GLN A 86 4.45 6.02 11.64
CA GLN A 86 5.65 5.21 11.41
C GLN A 86 5.56 3.84 12.12
N LEU A 87 4.39 3.22 11.90
CA LEU A 87 3.74 2.39 12.91
C LEU A 87 4.68 1.23 13.19
N GLN A 88 4.93 0.97 14.48
CA GLN A 88 5.67 -0.19 15.01
C GLN A 88 5.35 -1.45 14.20
N PHE A 89 6.06 -1.62 13.09
CA PHE A 89 5.80 -2.67 12.13
C PHE A 89 6.61 -3.84 12.67
N ASP A 90 6.08 -4.41 13.75
CA ASP A 90 6.53 -5.67 14.38
C ASP A 90 6.18 -6.87 13.49
N GLY A 91 6.30 -6.69 12.17
CA GLY A 91 5.93 -7.65 11.13
C GLY A 91 6.94 -7.62 9.99
N VAL A 92 8.23 -7.52 10.31
CA VAL A 92 9.33 -7.53 9.34
C VAL A 92 9.25 -8.75 8.42
N ALA A 93 8.89 -9.91 8.96
CA ALA A 93 8.69 -11.13 8.18
C ALA A 93 7.53 -10.99 7.17
N CYS A 94 6.39 -10.44 7.60
CA CYS A 94 5.25 -10.20 6.72
C CYS A 94 5.59 -9.19 5.62
N ARG A 95 6.28 -8.10 5.96
CA ARG A 95 6.75 -7.11 4.99
C ARG A 95 7.74 -7.70 4.00
N HIS A 96 8.69 -8.50 4.47
CA HIS A 96 9.66 -9.17 3.61
C HIS A 96 8.97 -10.12 2.62
N GLN A 97 8.01 -10.90 3.09
CA GLN A 97 7.23 -11.79 2.24
C GLN A 97 6.43 -11.02 1.18
N VAL A 98 5.74 -9.94 1.58
CA VAL A 98 5.00 -9.09 0.64
C VAL A 98 5.94 -8.42 -0.35
N ALA A 99 7.10 -7.93 0.09
CA ALA A 99 8.08 -7.31 -0.79
C ALA A 99 8.63 -8.29 -1.83
N ALA A 100 8.97 -9.51 -1.42
CA ALA A 100 9.43 -10.56 -2.32
C ALA A 100 8.38 -10.92 -3.38
N ASN A 101 7.11 -10.98 -3.01
CA ASN A 101 6.03 -11.39 -3.92
C ASN A 101 5.53 -10.27 -4.84
N PHE A 102 5.50 -9.03 -4.34
CA PHE A 102 4.83 -7.93 -5.04
C PHE A 102 5.76 -6.85 -5.58
N GLY A 103 7.03 -6.76 -5.17
CA GLY A 103 7.95 -5.72 -5.64
C GLY A 103 8.10 -5.70 -7.17
N THR A 104 8.30 -6.89 -7.78
CA THR A 104 8.39 -7.04 -9.24
C THR A 104 7.05 -6.73 -9.94
N GLU A 105 5.93 -7.10 -9.34
CA GLU A 105 4.60 -6.85 -9.92
C GLU A 105 4.24 -5.37 -9.87
N ILE A 106 4.62 -4.67 -8.80
CA ILE A 106 4.48 -3.20 -8.72
C ILE A 106 5.30 -2.57 -9.84
N TYR A 107 6.57 -2.94 -10.00
CA TYR A 107 7.40 -2.42 -11.09
C TYR A 107 6.73 -2.64 -12.46
N ARG A 108 6.30 -3.87 -12.76
CA ARG A 108 5.65 -4.24 -14.02
C ARG A 108 4.34 -3.48 -14.25
N SER A 109 3.58 -3.19 -13.20
CA SER A 109 2.28 -2.50 -13.31
C SER A 109 2.40 -1.03 -13.75
N THR A 110 3.59 -0.44 -13.70
CA THR A 110 3.83 0.96 -14.07
C THR A 110 4.05 1.18 -15.56
N PHE A 111 4.09 0.09 -16.34
CA PHE A 111 4.19 0.07 -17.81
C PHE A 111 2.95 -0.59 -18.41
#